data_AF-A0A968P471-F1
#
_entry.id   AF-A0A968P471-F1
#
_cell.length_a   1.000
_cell.length_b   1.000
_cell.length_c   1.000
_cell.angle_alpha   90.00
_cell.angle_beta   90.00
_cell.angle_gamma   90.00
#
_symmetry.space_group_name_H-M   'P 1'
#
loop_
_entity.id
_entity.type
_entity.pdbx_description
1 polymer ?
#
loop_
_entity_poly.entity_id
_entity_poly.type
_entity_poly.pdbx_seq_one_letter_code
_entity_poly.pdbx_strand_id
1 'polypeptide(L)'
;MRFEGREIKPYAVPVSALDLKEGAIYFSLTYFDDDMFIPILEPLFFVGRNLEPGDVGQVYFQDVYSYKDGIRYDSEPGEYEADFYAGSEDELQHMFEFENALELLLKCSLRRQKKLRRK
;
A
#
# COMPACT_ATOMS: atom_id res chain seq x y z
N MET A 1 -18.55 19.70 5.43
CA MET A 1 -18.28 18.37 6.00
C MET A 1 -17.47 18.56 7.28
N ARG A 2 -17.84 17.92 8.39
CA ARG A 2 -17.09 17.96 9.66
C ARG A 2 -16.63 16.54 9.96
N PHE A 3 -15.34 16.36 10.24
CA PHE A 3 -14.82 15.09 10.73
C PHE A 3 -14.93 15.05 12.24
N GLU A 4 -15.60 14.04 12.78
CA GLU A 4 -15.60 13.82 14.22
C GLU A 4 -14.22 13.34 14.68
N GLY A 5 -13.87 13.68 15.92
CA GLY A 5 -12.64 13.15 16.52
C GLY A 5 -12.74 11.65 16.65
N ARG A 6 -11.70 10.92 16.23
CA ARG A 6 -11.56 9.49 16.45
C ARG A 6 -10.32 9.22 17.30
N GLU A 7 -10.40 8.18 18.12
CA GLU A 7 -9.22 7.62 18.76
C GLU A 7 -8.35 6.94 17.69
N ILE A 8 -7.04 7.14 17.78
CA ILE A 8 -6.07 6.53 16.87
C ILE A 8 -5.34 5.44 17.64
N LYS A 9 -5.45 4.20 17.18
CA LYS A 9 -4.81 3.04 17.83
C LYS A 9 -3.29 3.22 17.86
N PRO A 10 -2.57 2.66 18.85
CA PRO A 10 -1.11 2.83 18.93
C PRO A 10 -0.37 2.24 17.73
N TYR A 11 -0.85 1.11 17.22
CA TYR A 11 -0.30 0.37 16.09
C TYR A 11 -1.30 0.32 14.94
N ALA A 12 -0.79 0.24 13.70
CA ALA A 12 -1.61 -0.12 12.55
C ALA A 12 -1.42 -1.61 12.27
N VAL A 13 -2.42 -2.22 11.65
CA VAL A 13 -2.42 -3.63 11.31
C VAL A 13 -2.21 -3.73 9.79
N PRO A 14 -1.03 -4.18 9.33
CA PRO A 14 -0.84 -4.48 7.91
C PRO A 14 -1.76 -5.62 7.49
N VAL A 15 -2.04 -5.71 6.19
CA VAL A 15 -2.76 -6.85 5.63
C VAL A 15 -1.91 -8.11 5.77
N SER A 16 -2.52 -9.22 6.16
CA SER A 16 -1.82 -10.51 6.15
C SER A 16 -1.84 -11.11 4.75
N ALA A 17 -0.83 -11.92 4.42
CA ALA A 17 -0.81 -12.69 3.18
C ALA A 17 -2.07 -13.53 2.96
N LEU A 18 -2.63 -14.08 4.04
CA LEU A 18 -3.83 -14.93 4.01
C LEU A 18 -5.10 -14.14 3.70
N ASP A 19 -5.12 -12.84 4.01
CA ASP A 19 -6.27 -11.96 3.79
C ASP A 19 -6.25 -11.25 2.43
N LEU A 20 -5.16 -11.39 1.66
CA LEU A 20 -5.05 -10.86 0.31
C LEU A 20 -6.05 -11.56 -0.64
N LYS A 21 -6.87 -10.77 -1.31
CA LYS A 21 -7.91 -11.19 -2.24
C LYS A 21 -7.59 -10.69 -3.64
N GLU A 22 -7.42 -11.62 -4.58
CA GLU A 22 -7.22 -11.27 -5.99
C GLU A 22 -8.34 -10.35 -6.46
N GLY A 23 -7.99 -9.31 -7.21
CA GLY A 23 -8.97 -8.32 -7.65
C GLY A 23 -9.19 -7.15 -6.70
N ALA A 24 -8.61 -7.17 -5.50
CA ALA A 24 -8.76 -6.10 -4.51
C ALA A 24 -7.63 -5.07 -4.57
N ILE A 25 -7.91 -3.86 -4.08
CA ILE A 25 -6.94 -2.78 -3.96
C ILE A 25 -6.47 -2.69 -2.51
N TYR A 26 -5.15 -2.59 -2.35
CA TYR A 26 -4.45 -2.36 -1.11
C TYR A 26 -3.61 -1.09 -1.23
N PHE A 27 -3.11 -0.61 -0.10
CA PHE A 27 -2.35 0.63 -0.03
C PHE A 27 -0.97 0.36 0.54
N SER A 28 0.05 0.51 -0.30
CA SER A 28 1.44 0.58 0.14
C SER A 28 1.65 1.92 0.83
N LEU A 29 2.06 1.90 2.09
CA LEU A 29 2.40 3.09 2.85
C LEU A 29 3.82 2.99 3.37
N THR A 30 4.68 3.80 2.80
CA THR A 30 6.08 3.97 3.20
C THR A 30 6.35 5.42 3.59
N TYR A 31 7.57 5.71 4.05
CA TYR A 31 7.98 7.06 4.43
C TYR A 31 9.31 7.39 3.76
N PHE A 32 9.40 8.60 3.23
CA PHE A 32 10.64 9.09 2.61
C PHE A 32 11.72 9.43 3.66
N ASP A 33 11.31 9.80 4.87
CA ASP A 33 12.19 10.22 5.96
C ASP A 33 12.11 9.29 7.18
N ASP A 34 13.22 9.14 7.90
CA ASP A 34 13.32 8.31 9.11
C ASP A 34 12.40 8.79 10.24
N ASP A 35 12.14 10.11 10.28
CA ASP A 35 11.24 10.71 11.27
C ASP A 35 9.75 10.43 10.97
N MET A 36 9.43 9.81 9.83
CA MET A 36 8.08 9.48 9.38
C MET A 36 7.15 10.71 9.25
N PHE A 37 7.64 11.82 8.67
CA PHE A 37 6.86 13.03 8.39
C PHE A 37 6.40 13.17 6.94
N ILE A 38 6.99 12.42 6.03
CA ILE A 38 6.75 12.49 4.59
C ILE A 38 6.26 11.12 4.13
N PRO A 39 4.95 10.84 4.24
CA PRO A 39 4.39 9.56 3.83
C PRO A 39 4.29 9.48 2.31
N ILE A 40 4.55 8.30 1.76
CA ILE A 40 4.28 7.93 0.37
C ILE A 40 3.18 6.87 0.40
N LEU A 41 2.03 7.19 -0.19
CA LEU A 41 0.89 6.28 -0.27
C LEU A 41 0.67 5.90 -1.74
N GLU A 42 0.73 4.62 -2.03
CA GLU A 42 0.53 4.08 -3.36
C GLU A 42 -0.59 3.02 -3.35
N PRO A 43 -1.70 3.24 -4.10
CA PRO A 43 -2.73 2.23 -4.26
C PRO A 43 -2.25 1.17 -5.25
N LEU A 44 -2.33 -0.10 -4.84
CA LEU A 44 -1.88 -1.25 -5.61
C LEU A 44 -3.00 -2.28 -5.74
N PHE A 45 -3.20 -2.77 -6.95
CA PHE A 45 -4.12 -3.85 -7.28
C PHE A 45 -3.43 -5.19 -7.05
N PHE A 46 -4.02 -6.08 -6.24
CA PHE A 46 -3.44 -7.40 -6.02
C PHE A 46 -3.81 -8.34 -7.16
N VAL A 47 -2.78 -8.73 -7.92
CA VAL A 47 -2.89 -9.56 -9.12
C VAL A 47 -3.07 -11.02 -8.74
N GLY A 48 -2.23 -11.55 -7.86
CA GLY A 48 -2.23 -12.96 -7.50
C GLY A 48 -0.93 -13.43 -6.84
N ARG A 49 -0.77 -14.76 -6.78
CA ARG A 49 0.37 -15.42 -6.14
C ARG A 49 1.04 -16.39 -7.10
N ASN A 50 2.35 -16.57 -6.94
CA ASN A 50 3.14 -17.57 -7.67
C ASN A 50 2.89 -17.51 -9.19
N LEU A 51 2.87 -16.31 -9.77
CA LEU A 51 2.46 -16.12 -11.17
C LEU A 51 3.49 -16.64 -12.18
N GLU A 52 4.75 -16.79 -11.76
CA GLU A 52 5.84 -17.28 -12.59
C GLU A 52 6.41 -18.63 -12.08
N PRO A 53 7.06 -19.44 -12.94
CA PRO A 53 7.64 -20.72 -12.54
C PRO A 53 8.77 -20.56 -11.50
N GLY A 54 8.51 -21.02 -10.28
CA GLY A 54 9.47 -21.01 -9.18
C GLY A 54 9.13 -20.03 -8.05
N ASP A 55 8.10 -19.20 -8.23
CA ASP A 55 7.73 -18.12 -7.31
C ASP A 55 6.88 -18.54 -6.12
N VAL A 56 7.19 -19.72 -5.56
CA VAL A 56 6.50 -20.24 -4.37
C VAL A 56 6.63 -19.23 -3.21
N GLY A 57 5.48 -18.73 -2.73
CA GLY A 57 5.40 -17.75 -1.65
C GLY A 57 5.52 -16.29 -2.11
N GLN A 58 5.47 -16.02 -3.42
CA GLN A 58 5.47 -14.65 -3.94
C GLN A 58 4.05 -14.11 -4.14
N VAL A 59 3.91 -12.82 -3.87
CA VAL A 59 2.70 -12.02 -4.10
C VAL A 59 2.99 -10.96 -5.15
N TYR A 60 2.02 -10.72 -6.03
CA TYR A 60 2.15 -9.80 -7.15
C TYR A 60 1.11 -8.69 -7.07
N PHE A 61 1.58 -7.47 -7.27
CA PHE A 61 0.77 -6.26 -7.30
C PHE A 61 1.02 -5.48 -8.58
N GLN A 62 0.02 -4.71 -8.99
CA GLN A 62 0.07 -3.80 -10.13
C GLN A 62 -0.35 -2.41 -9.69
N ASP A 63 0.24 -1.36 -10.25
CA ASP A 63 -0.25 -0.01 -10.01
C ASP A 63 -1.70 0.16 -10.49
N VAL A 64 -2.51 0.91 -9.74
CA VAL A 64 -3.94 1.04 -10.05
C VAL A 64 -4.20 1.85 -11.33
N TYR A 65 -3.26 2.70 -11.77
CA TYR A 65 -3.45 3.52 -12.96
C TYR A 65 -3.40 2.65 -14.22
N SER A 66 -2.36 1.83 -14.38
CA SER A 66 -2.23 0.91 -15.51
C SER A 66 -3.34 -0.15 -15.54
N TYR A 67 -3.74 -0.65 -14.36
CA TYR A 67 -4.88 -1.56 -14.26
C TYR A 67 -6.18 -0.89 -14.74
N LYS A 68 -6.41 0.37 -14.36
CA LYS A 68 -7.59 1.12 -14.81
C LYS A 68 -7.57 1.35 -16.33
N ASP A 69 -6.39 1.52 -16.92
CA ASP A 69 -6.22 1.73 -18.36
C ASP A 69 -6.31 0.43 -19.18
N GLY A 70 -6.58 -0.69 -18.53
CA GLY A 70 -6.86 -1.98 -19.18
C GLY A 70 -5.64 -2.88 -19.35
N ILE A 71 -4.45 -2.44 -18.93
CA ILE A 71 -3.25 -3.28 -18.93
C ILE A 71 -3.41 -4.34 -17.83
N ARG A 72 -3.18 -5.60 -18.16
CA ARG A 72 -3.23 -6.72 -17.22
C ARG A 72 -1.87 -7.40 -17.18
N TYR A 73 -1.60 -8.09 -16.08
CA TYR A 73 -0.56 -9.11 -16.03
C TYR A 73 -0.73 -10.06 -17.24
N ASP A 74 0.35 -10.37 -17.94
CA ASP A 74 0.41 -11.11 -19.22
C ASP A 74 -0.19 -10.43 -20.47
N SER A 75 -0.55 -9.13 -20.42
CA SER A 75 -0.90 -8.41 -21.64
C SER A 75 0.33 -8.21 -22.53
N GLU A 76 0.13 -8.21 -23.86
CA GLU A 76 1.21 -7.85 -24.79
C GLU A 76 1.75 -6.44 -24.49
N PRO A 77 3.06 -6.20 -24.62
CA PRO A 77 3.65 -4.88 -24.41
C PRO A 77 2.98 -3.84 -25.30
N GLY A 78 2.33 -2.85 -24.70
CA GLY A 78 1.67 -1.74 -25.39
C GLY A 78 2.55 -0.49 -25.48
N GLU A 79 1.98 0.61 -25.96
CA GLU A 79 2.64 1.93 -25.94
C GLU A 79 2.83 2.49 -24.51
N TYR A 80 2.07 1.98 -23.55
CA TYR A 80 2.11 2.38 -22.16
C TYR A 80 2.68 1.25 -21.30
N GLU A 81 3.61 1.60 -20.40
CA GLU A 81 4.20 0.68 -19.44
C GLU A 81 3.34 0.62 -18.16
N ALA A 82 3.32 -0.56 -17.53
CA ALA A 82 2.67 -0.81 -16.25
C ALA A 82 3.71 -1.20 -15.22
N ASP A 83 3.55 -0.73 -13.99
CA ASP A 83 4.43 -1.11 -12.90
C ASP A 83 3.86 -2.34 -12.19
N PHE A 84 4.64 -3.43 -12.25
CA PHE A 84 4.37 -4.66 -11.53
C PHE A 84 5.39 -4.84 -10.41
N TYR A 85 4.88 -5.20 -9.24
CA TYR A 85 5.66 -5.41 -8.02
C TYR A 85 5.51 -6.86 -7.61
N ALA A 86 6.63 -7.51 -7.34
CA ALA A 86 6.67 -8.85 -6.76
C ALA A 86 7.46 -8.81 -5.46
N GLY A 87 7.04 -9.62 -4.49
CA GLY A 87 7.73 -9.74 -3.22
C GLY A 87 7.27 -10.95 -2.43
N SER A 88 7.98 -11.26 -1.35
CA SER A 88 7.61 -12.34 -0.45
C SER A 88 6.28 -12.04 0.24
N GLU A 89 5.44 -13.06 0.42
CA GLU A 89 4.22 -12.95 1.22
C GLU A 89 4.50 -12.61 2.70
N ASP A 90 5.74 -12.82 3.17
CA ASP A 90 6.21 -12.44 4.50
C ASP A 90 6.62 -10.95 4.61
N GLU A 91 6.72 -10.22 3.50
CA GLU A 91 7.24 -8.84 3.45
C GLU A 91 6.13 -7.78 3.28
N LEU A 92 4.94 -8.07 3.80
CA LEU A 92 3.74 -7.23 3.65
C LEU A 92 3.57 -6.15 4.73
N GLN A 93 4.59 -5.86 5.55
CA GLN A 93 4.51 -4.87 6.65
C GLN A 93 4.15 -3.44 6.23
N HIS A 94 4.30 -3.13 4.94
CA HIS A 94 4.01 -1.83 4.35
C HIS A 94 2.67 -1.81 3.61
N MET A 95 1.95 -2.92 3.55
CA MET A 95 0.69 -3.07 2.83
C MET A 95 -0.49 -3.02 3.79
N PHE A 96 -1.48 -2.19 3.48
CA PHE A 96 -2.63 -1.93 4.35
C PHE A 96 -3.95 -1.89 3.57
N GLU A 97 -5.05 -2.21 4.26
CA GLU A 97 -6.37 -1.73 3.86
C GLU A 97 -6.47 -0.21 4.07
N PHE A 98 -7.35 0.45 3.32
CA PHE A 98 -7.46 1.92 3.31
C PHE A 98 -7.60 2.53 4.71
N GLU A 99 -8.50 2.00 5.54
CA GLU A 99 -8.75 2.54 6.88
C GLU A 99 -7.52 2.43 7.79
N ASN A 100 -6.74 1.36 7.67
CA ASN A 100 -5.50 1.19 8.43
C ASN A 100 -4.40 2.12 7.92
N ALA A 101 -4.30 2.33 6.60
CA ALA A 101 -3.39 3.30 6.00
C ALA A 101 -3.73 4.73 6.45
N LEU A 102 -5.02 5.09 6.49
CA LEU A 102 -5.50 6.38 6.95
C LEU A 102 -5.11 6.65 8.41
N GLU A 103 -5.18 5.67 9.31
CA GLU A 103 -4.71 5.82 10.69
C GLU A 103 -3.24 6.22 10.76
N LEU A 104 -2.39 5.61 9.93
CA LEU A 104 -0.97 5.95 9.87
C LEU A 104 -0.73 7.36 9.34
N LEU A 105 -1.48 7.79 8.32
CA LEU A 105 -1.43 9.16 7.81
C LEU A 105 -1.86 10.19 8.87
N LEU A 106 -2.89 9.87 9.66
CA LEU A 106 -3.29 10.71 10.79
C LEU A 106 -2.20 10.79 11.86
N LYS A 107 -1.53 9.67 12.19
CA LYS A 107 -0.36 9.69 13.09
C LYS A 107 0.75 10.56 12.55
N CYS A 108 1.08 10.44 11.28
CA CYS A 108 2.06 11.30 10.61
C CYS A 108 1.70 12.79 10.79
N SER A 109 0.45 13.17 10.53
CA SER A 109 -0.04 14.54 10.75
C SER A 109 0.16 15.02 12.20
N LEU A 110 -0.21 14.20 13.18
CA LEU A 110 -0.03 14.53 14.60
C LEU A 110 1.44 14.68 14.99
N ARG A 111 2.33 13.80 14.49
CA ARG A 111 3.77 13.89 14.73
C ARG A 111 4.32 15.22 14.17
N ARG A 112 3.92 15.61 12.95
CA ARG A 112 4.31 16.89 12.33
C ARG A 112 3.87 18.08 13.16
N GLN A 113 2.62 18.10 13.61
CA GLN A 113 2.10 19.18 14.46
C GLN A 113 2.89 19.30 15.77
N LYS A 114 3.21 18.17 16.41
CA LYS A 114 3.99 18.15 17.65
C LYS A 114 5.41 18.71 17.45
N LYS A 115 6.07 18.43 16.32
CA LYS A 115 7.39 19.01 15.99
C LYS A 115 7.30 20.52 15.76
N LEU A 116 6.25 20.99 15.07
CA LEU A 116 6.04 22.42 14.82
C LEU A 116 5.72 23.24 16.08
N ARG A 117 4.97 22.68 17.03
CA ARG A 117 4.63 23.36 18.31
C ARG A 117 5.78 23.42 19.32
N ARG A 118 6.87 22.70 19.07
CA ARG A 118 8.08 22.67 19.91
C ARG A 118 9.19 23.60 19.39
N LYS A 119 8.99 24.24 18.24
CA LYS A 119 9.80 25.34 17.75
C LYS A 119 9.20 26.66 18.21
#